data_AF-A0A534KXY8-F1
#
_entry.id   AF-A0A534KXY8-F1
#
_cell.length_a   1.000
_cell.length_b   1.000
_cell.length_c   1.000
_cell.angle_alpha   90.00
_cell.angle_beta   90.00
_cell.angle_gamma   90.00
#
_symmetry.space_group_name_H-M   'P 1'
#
loop_
_entity.id
_entity.type
_entity.pdbx_description
1 polymer ?
#
loop_
_entity_poly.entity_id
_entity_poly.type
_entity_poly.pdbx_seq_one_letter_code
_entity_poly.pdbx_strand_id
1 'polypeptide(L)'
;MSLPSSVSHRWFLVVVFAAIGLVIATSFVLYSAQLARPPPTENLVFSPAALVDGNASFTVQNVSHGPYLFSGFQISLIVNDFAGGPVALEPNNSVARMTIGPNHYRIAWSDSDGDGAVDVGDSFRVAGDGGPLPVLSYYEFDLRWQMQWTAKATWSTS
;
A
#
# COMPACT_ATOMS: atom_id res chain seq x y z
N MET A 1 -53.89 20.02 -40.59
CA MET A 1 -53.06 21.21 -40.31
C MET A 1 -51.97 20.76 -39.34
N SER A 2 -50.80 20.43 -39.88
CA SER A 2 -49.67 19.85 -39.15
C SER A 2 -48.86 20.95 -38.46
N LEU A 3 -48.75 20.88 -37.13
CA LEU A 3 -47.94 21.80 -36.34
C LEU A 3 -46.44 21.59 -36.67
N PRO A 4 -45.63 22.66 -36.80
CA PRO A 4 -44.22 22.55 -37.14
C PRO A 4 -43.43 21.92 -35.97
N SER A 5 -42.94 20.70 -36.17
CA SER A 5 -42.23 19.88 -35.18
C SER A 5 -40.86 20.42 -34.75
N SER A 6 -40.33 21.43 -35.45
CA SER A 6 -38.98 21.98 -35.21
C SER A 6 -38.86 22.83 -33.95
N VAL A 7 -39.95 23.49 -33.52
CA VAL A 7 -39.97 24.33 -32.31
C VAL A 7 -39.93 23.45 -31.06
N SER A 8 -40.71 22.37 -31.05
CA SER A 8 -40.73 21.39 -29.95
C SER A 8 -39.36 20.72 -29.74
N HIS A 9 -38.68 20.38 -30.84
CA HIS A 9 -37.36 19.75 -30.78
C HIS A 9 -36.27 20.69 -30.22
N ARG A 10 -36.29 21.97 -30.59
CA ARG A 10 -35.34 22.96 -30.07
C ARG A 10 -35.51 23.19 -28.57
N TRP A 11 -36.74 23.29 -28.09
CA TRP A 11 -37.03 23.43 -26.65
C TRP A 11 -36.67 22.18 -25.86
N PHE A 12 -36.92 20.99 -26.41
CA PHE A 12 -36.48 19.74 -25.82
C PHE A 12 -34.95 19.70 -25.63
N LEU A 13 -34.18 20.07 -26.66
CA LEU A 13 -32.72 20.12 -26.56
C LEU A 13 -32.25 21.13 -25.50
N VAL A 14 -32.86 22.31 -25.43
CA VAL A 14 -32.53 23.32 -24.41
C VAL A 14 -32.74 22.78 -22.99
N VAL A 15 -33.85 22.10 -22.75
CA VAL A 15 -34.14 21.49 -21.43
C VAL A 15 -33.15 20.39 -21.10
N VAL A 16 -32.79 19.55 -22.07
CA VAL A 16 -31.79 18.49 -21.88
C VAL A 16 -30.42 19.05 -21.54
N PHE A 17 -29.93 20.04 -22.29
CA PHE A 17 -28.63 20.67 -22.00
C PHE A 17 -28.62 21.38 -20.65
N ALA A 18 -29.71 22.06 -20.29
CA ALA A 18 -29.84 22.68 -18.98
C ALA A 18 -29.81 21.65 -17.84
N ALA A 19 -30.50 20.51 -18.00
CA ALA A 19 -30.49 19.44 -17.02
C ALA A 19 -29.11 18.79 -16.88
N ILE A 20 -28.41 18.54 -17.99
CA ILE A 20 -27.04 18.01 -17.97
C ILE A 20 -26.10 18.99 -17.27
N GLY A 21 -26.17 20.28 -17.61
CA GLY A 21 -25.37 21.32 -16.97
C GLY A 21 -25.62 21.39 -15.46
N LEU A 22 -26.87 21.26 -15.03
CA LEU A 22 -27.23 21.22 -13.61
C LEU A 22 -26.62 20.02 -12.89
N VAL A 23 -26.69 18.82 -13.49
CA VAL A 23 -26.12 17.60 -12.90
C VAL A 23 -24.59 17.70 -12.79
N ILE A 24 -23.93 18.23 -13.82
CA ILE A 24 -22.47 18.42 -13.81
C ILE A 24 -22.09 19.46 -12.76
N ALA A 25 -22.76 20.61 -12.72
CA ALA A 25 -22.45 21.68 -11.77
C ALA A 25 -22.68 21.24 -10.32
N THR A 26 -23.79 20.54 -10.05
CA THR A 26 -24.06 20.00 -8.70
C THR A 26 -23.04 18.94 -8.31
N SER A 27 -22.69 18.02 -9.22
CA SER A 27 -21.66 17.02 -8.97
C SER A 27 -20.29 17.65 -8.70
N PHE A 28 -19.92 18.69 -9.46
CA PHE A 28 -18.69 19.44 -9.26
C PHE A 28 -18.67 20.16 -7.91
N VAL A 29 -19.73 20.88 -7.56
CA VAL A 29 -19.82 21.59 -6.26
C VAL A 29 -19.77 20.62 -5.09
N LEU A 30 -20.51 19.50 -5.17
CA LEU A 30 -20.51 18.48 -4.13
C LEU A 30 -19.13 17.82 -3.98
N TYR A 31 -18.40 17.61 -5.08
CA TYR A 31 -17.05 17.07 -5.05
C TYR A 31 -16.05 18.09 -4.48
N SER A 32 -16.08 19.34 -4.95
CA SER A 32 -15.16 20.39 -4.48
C SER A 32 -15.42 20.84 -3.05
N ALA A 33 -16.64 20.69 -2.54
CA ALA A 33 -17.00 20.99 -1.16
C ALA A 33 -16.61 19.87 -0.17
N GLN A 34 -16.10 18.74 -0.64
CA GLN A 34 -15.53 17.73 0.26
C GLN A 34 -14.31 18.32 0.95
N LEU A 35 -14.35 18.39 2.28
CA LEU A 35 -13.18 18.73 3.08
C LEU A 35 -12.04 17.81 2.67
N ALA A 36 -10.84 18.39 2.50
CA ALA A 36 -9.62 17.61 2.27
C ALA A 36 -9.58 16.51 3.34
N ARG A 37 -9.65 15.26 2.90
CA ARG A 37 -9.55 14.13 3.80
C ARG A 37 -8.18 14.29 4.50
N PRO A 38 -8.12 14.22 5.85
CA PRO A 38 -6.83 14.20 6.52
C PRO A 38 -5.95 13.15 5.84
N PRO A 39 -4.64 13.42 5.65
CA PRO A 39 -3.72 12.36 5.23
C PRO A 39 -4.00 11.14 6.12
N PRO A 40 -4.15 9.94 5.56
CA PRO A 40 -4.38 8.75 6.37
C PRO A 40 -3.26 8.71 7.42
N THR A 41 -3.63 8.65 8.70
CA THR A 41 -2.64 8.47 9.77
C THR A 41 -1.90 7.18 9.47
N GLU A 42 -0.58 7.25 9.33
CA GLU A 42 0.22 6.05 9.13
C GLU A 42 0.11 5.18 10.40
N ASN A 43 -0.55 4.02 10.26
CA ASN A 43 -0.74 3.09 11.37
C ASN A 43 0.57 2.47 11.82
N LEU A 44 1.53 2.37 10.90
CA LEU A 44 2.87 1.87 11.16
C LEU A 44 3.85 2.58 10.24
N VAL A 45 4.93 3.11 10.81
CA VAL A 45 6.00 3.83 10.09
C VAL A 45 7.31 3.07 10.27
N PHE A 46 7.99 2.76 9.16
CA PHE A 46 9.31 2.15 9.19
C PHE A 46 10.43 3.19 9.18
N SER A 47 11.58 2.82 9.74
CA SER A 47 12.83 3.52 9.49
C SER A 47 13.22 3.41 8.01
N PRO A 48 14.08 4.32 7.51
CA PRO A 48 14.81 4.04 6.29
C PRO A 48 15.51 2.68 6.37
N ALA A 49 15.47 1.91 5.28
CA ALA A 49 16.14 0.63 5.21
C ALA A 49 17.65 0.82 5.08
N ALA A 50 18.40 0.14 5.94
CA ALA A 50 19.84 0.06 5.92
C ALA A 50 20.28 -1.25 5.24
N LEU A 51 21.34 -1.18 4.43
CA LEU A 51 21.97 -2.36 3.86
C LEU A 51 23.09 -2.86 4.77
N VAL A 52 22.94 -4.09 5.27
CA VAL A 52 23.94 -4.79 6.10
C VAL A 52 24.27 -6.12 5.42
N ASP A 53 25.53 -6.30 5.04
CA ASP A 53 26.01 -7.48 4.30
C ASP A 53 25.18 -7.78 3.03
N GLY A 54 24.74 -6.73 2.32
CA GLY A 54 23.92 -6.84 1.11
C GLY A 54 22.45 -7.25 1.35
N ASN A 55 21.98 -7.23 2.60
CA ASN A 55 20.59 -7.45 2.97
C ASN A 55 19.98 -6.18 3.55
N ALA A 56 18.67 -6.00 3.38
CA ALA A 56 17.98 -4.85 3.95
C ALA A 56 17.51 -5.11 5.37
N SER A 57 17.63 -4.12 6.24
CA SER A 57 17.09 -4.13 7.60
C SER A 57 16.47 -2.77 7.93
N PHE A 58 15.32 -2.78 8.56
CA PHE A 58 14.59 -1.59 8.98
C PHE A 58 13.78 -1.90 10.25
N THR A 59 13.45 -0.86 11.01
CA THR A 59 12.71 -0.99 12.27
C THR A 59 11.38 -0.27 12.20
N VAL A 60 10.45 -0.65 13.06
CA VAL A 60 9.22 0.10 13.29
C VAL A 60 9.54 1.30 14.18
N GLN A 61 9.30 2.51 13.69
CA GLN A 61 9.59 3.76 14.41
C GLN A 61 8.35 4.35 15.11
N ASN A 62 7.17 4.11 14.54
CA ASN A 62 5.94 4.67 15.09
C ASN A 62 4.77 3.73 14.76
N VAL A 63 3.85 3.60 15.71
CA VAL A 63 2.61 2.85 15.56
C VAL A 63 1.46 3.68 16.11
N SER A 64 0.34 3.71 15.39
CA SER A 64 -0.90 4.31 15.86
C SER A 64 -2.03 3.28 15.82
N HIS A 65 -2.99 3.37 16.75
CA HIS A 65 -4.18 2.50 16.81
C HIS A 65 -3.92 0.99 16.96
N GLY A 66 -2.74 0.59 17.45
CA GLY A 66 -2.43 -0.80 17.84
C GLY A 66 -3.18 -1.26 19.11
N PRO A 67 -2.89 -2.48 19.61
CA PRO A 67 -1.84 -3.40 19.16
C PRO A 67 -2.20 -4.17 17.88
N TYR A 68 -1.19 -4.47 17.06
CA TYR A 68 -1.34 -5.21 15.80
C TYR A 68 -0.68 -6.58 15.87
N LEU A 69 -1.44 -7.62 16.25
CA LEU A 69 -0.93 -9.00 16.37
C LEU A 69 -0.34 -9.51 15.05
N PHE A 70 0.86 -10.09 15.07
CA PHE A 70 1.58 -10.52 13.86
C PHE A 70 0.72 -11.32 12.86
N SER A 71 -0.19 -12.16 13.37
CA SER A 71 -1.09 -13.03 12.58
C SER A 71 -2.07 -12.29 11.66
N GLY A 72 -2.32 -11.00 11.89
CA GLY A 72 -3.16 -10.16 11.03
C GLY A 72 -2.41 -9.58 9.83
N PHE A 73 -1.10 -9.74 9.76
CA PHE A 73 -0.26 -9.19 8.70
C PHE A 73 -0.01 -10.14 7.54
N GLN A 74 0.08 -9.55 6.36
CA GLN A 74 0.56 -10.17 5.15
C GLN A 74 1.71 -9.35 4.56
N ILE A 75 2.70 -10.05 4.04
CA ILE A 75 3.87 -9.48 3.39
C ILE A 75 3.75 -9.63 1.88
N SER A 76 4.08 -8.56 1.17
CA SER A 76 4.42 -8.57 -0.25
C SER A 76 5.79 -7.93 -0.45
N LEU A 77 6.54 -8.43 -1.43
CA LEU A 77 7.82 -7.85 -1.84
C LEU A 77 7.73 -7.56 -3.33
N ILE A 78 8.06 -6.34 -3.73
CA ILE A 78 8.18 -5.93 -5.12
C ILE A 78 9.64 -5.70 -5.43
N VAL A 79 10.11 -6.25 -6.55
CA VAL A 79 11.48 -6.12 -7.04
C VAL A 79 11.43 -5.70 -8.50
N ASN A 80 11.89 -4.47 -8.80
CA ASN A 80 11.83 -3.90 -10.15
C ASN A 80 10.44 -4.07 -10.81
N ASP A 81 9.38 -3.69 -10.08
CA ASP A 81 7.97 -3.81 -10.47
C ASP A 81 7.39 -5.24 -10.55
N PHE A 82 8.18 -6.28 -10.23
CA PHE A 82 7.68 -7.65 -10.09
C PHE A 82 7.33 -7.96 -8.65
N ALA A 83 6.04 -8.21 -8.39
CA ALA A 83 5.55 -8.54 -7.05
C ALA A 83 5.61 -10.04 -6.75
N GLY A 84 5.93 -10.37 -5.50
CA GLY A 84 5.71 -11.67 -4.88
C GLY A 84 4.77 -11.58 -3.67
N GLY A 85 4.15 -12.70 -3.32
CA GLY A 85 3.14 -12.80 -2.27
C GLY A 85 1.71 -12.49 -2.74
N PRO A 86 0.77 -12.20 -1.84
CA PRO A 86 0.95 -12.03 -0.39
C PRO A 86 1.23 -13.34 0.35
N VAL A 87 2.08 -13.29 1.37
CA VAL A 87 2.35 -14.40 2.31
C VAL A 87 2.05 -13.93 3.73
N ALA A 88 1.57 -14.80 4.62
CA ALA A 88 1.36 -14.43 6.02
C ALA A 88 2.69 -14.04 6.70
N LEU A 89 2.63 -13.08 7.63
CA LEU A 89 3.76 -12.85 8.53
C LEU A 89 3.88 -14.07 9.46
N GLU A 90 5.02 -14.74 9.39
CA GLU A 90 5.31 -15.90 10.25
C GLU A 90 5.59 -15.45 11.69
N PRO A 91 5.51 -16.33 12.70
CA PRO A 91 5.86 -15.97 14.08
C PRO A 91 7.28 -15.40 14.22
N ASN A 92 7.54 -14.69 15.32
CA ASN A 92 8.88 -14.19 15.64
C ASN A 92 9.95 -15.28 15.47
N ASN A 93 11.12 -14.92 14.94
CA ASN A 93 12.24 -15.83 14.60
C ASN A 93 11.95 -16.88 13.52
N SER A 94 10.79 -16.82 12.86
CA SER A 94 10.50 -17.62 11.67
C SER A 94 10.79 -16.84 10.40
N VAL A 95 10.91 -17.57 9.28
CA VAL A 95 11.26 -16.96 7.99
C VAL A 95 10.17 -17.22 6.97
N ALA A 96 9.54 -16.15 6.53
CA ALA A 96 8.69 -16.15 5.34
C ALA A 96 9.59 -16.25 4.10
N ARG A 97 9.23 -17.16 3.19
CA ARG A 97 9.96 -17.36 1.93
C ARG A 97 9.11 -16.89 0.76
N MET A 98 9.76 -16.27 -0.22
CA MET A 98 9.09 -15.77 -1.42
C MET A 98 9.97 -15.99 -2.65
N THR A 99 9.33 -16.24 -3.79
CA THR A 99 10.02 -16.41 -5.08
C THR A 99 9.48 -15.37 -6.04
N ILE A 100 10.38 -14.61 -6.68
CA ILE A 100 10.04 -13.63 -7.71
C ILE A 100 10.96 -13.88 -8.90
N GLY A 101 10.39 -14.39 -10.00
CA GLY A 101 11.17 -14.90 -11.12
C GLY A 101 12.10 -16.04 -10.67
N PRO A 102 13.41 -15.98 -11.00
CA PRO A 102 14.39 -16.98 -10.58
C PRO A 102 14.96 -16.74 -9.18
N ASN A 103 14.63 -15.62 -8.53
CA ASN A 103 15.23 -15.22 -7.26
C ASN A 103 14.36 -15.67 -6.08
N HIS A 104 15.03 -16.10 -5.01
CA HIS A 104 14.42 -16.53 -3.76
C HIS A 104 14.79 -15.56 -2.63
N TYR A 105 13.79 -15.19 -1.84
CA TYR A 105 13.89 -14.19 -0.78
C TYR A 105 13.46 -14.78 0.55
N ARG A 106 14.11 -14.31 1.61
CA ARG A 106 13.86 -14.66 3.00
C ARG A 106 13.54 -13.39 3.77
N ILE A 107 12.39 -13.38 4.42
CA ILE A 107 11.91 -12.25 5.20
C ILE A 107 11.73 -12.74 6.63
N ALA A 108 12.41 -12.09 7.57
CA ALA A 108 12.30 -12.36 8.99
C ALA A 108 11.90 -11.07 9.71
N TRP A 109 11.18 -11.22 10.81
CA TRP A 109 10.95 -10.13 11.75
C TRP A 109 11.39 -10.56 13.15
N SER A 110 11.77 -9.58 13.94
CA SER A 110 12.14 -9.73 15.35
C SER A 110 11.20 -8.89 16.19
N ASP A 111 10.43 -9.58 17.01
CA ASP A 111 9.65 -9.03 18.11
C ASP A 111 10.62 -8.75 19.28
N SER A 112 10.78 -7.47 19.62
CA SER A 112 11.80 -6.99 20.54
C SER A 112 11.38 -7.09 22.01
N ASP A 113 10.09 -7.01 22.30
CA ASP A 113 9.54 -7.05 23.66
C ASP A 113 8.82 -8.38 23.98
N GLY A 114 8.54 -9.19 22.95
CA GLY A 114 8.01 -10.54 23.03
C GLY A 114 6.49 -10.60 23.16
N ASP A 115 5.76 -9.53 22.85
CA ASP A 115 4.31 -9.44 23.05
C ASP A 115 3.48 -10.06 21.90
N GLY A 116 4.14 -10.41 20.78
CA GLY A 116 3.52 -10.99 19.59
C GLY A 116 2.75 -9.99 18.72
N ALA A 117 2.85 -8.69 19.00
CA ALA A 117 2.40 -7.62 18.12
C ALA A 117 3.57 -7.11 17.27
N VAL A 118 3.25 -6.38 16.21
CA VAL A 118 4.23 -5.58 15.49
C VAL A 118 4.14 -4.17 16.02
N ASP A 119 5.15 -3.73 16.76
CA ASP A 119 5.16 -2.47 17.49
C ASP A 119 6.50 -1.72 17.43
N VAL A 120 6.63 -0.62 18.17
CA VAL A 120 7.80 0.26 18.09
C VAL A 120 9.03 -0.41 18.71
N GLY A 121 10.07 -0.59 17.91
CA GLY A 121 11.31 -1.26 18.33
C GLY A 121 11.54 -2.58 17.58
N ASP A 122 10.48 -3.16 17.02
CA ASP A 122 10.57 -4.35 16.20
C ASP A 122 11.34 -4.10 14.91
N SER A 123 11.95 -5.16 14.39
CA SER A 123 12.79 -5.08 13.20
C SER A 123 12.43 -6.10 12.17
N PHE A 124 12.62 -5.73 10.91
CA PHE A 124 12.44 -6.58 9.74
C PHE A 124 13.75 -6.70 9.00
N ARG A 125 14.02 -7.90 8.49
CA ARG A 125 15.18 -8.21 7.65
C ARG A 125 14.73 -8.90 6.38
N VAL A 126 15.14 -8.34 5.24
CA VAL A 126 14.88 -8.90 3.91
C VAL A 126 16.22 -9.29 3.29
N ALA A 127 16.35 -10.58 2.96
CA ALA A 127 17.58 -11.18 2.48
C ALA A 127 17.35 -12.09 1.25
N GLY A 128 18.43 -12.39 0.53
CA GLY A 128 18.43 -13.47 -0.44
C GLY A 128 18.41 -14.85 0.24
N ASP A 129 18.04 -15.89 -0.51
CA ASP A 129 18.12 -17.26 0.00
C ASP A 129 19.57 -17.78 -0.02
N GLY A 130 20.21 -17.76 1.15
CA GLY A 130 21.59 -18.23 1.32
C GLY A 130 22.66 -17.23 0.86
N GLY A 131 22.29 -16.00 0.51
CA GLY A 131 23.20 -14.95 0.04
C GLY A 131 22.60 -13.53 0.13
N PRO A 132 23.34 -12.51 -0.33
CA PRO A 132 22.84 -11.13 -0.37
C PRO A 132 21.69 -10.97 -1.38
N LEU A 133 20.97 -9.84 -1.29
CA LEU A 133 19.99 -9.46 -2.29
C LEU A 133 20.66 -9.21 -3.65
N PRO A 134 19.97 -9.51 -4.77
CA PRO A 134 20.42 -9.08 -6.09
C PRO A 134 20.81 -7.60 -6.14
N VAL A 135 21.95 -7.31 -6.77
CA VAL A 135 22.44 -5.93 -6.96
C VAL A 135 21.64 -5.22 -8.06
N LEU A 136 21.82 -3.89 -8.17
CA LEU A 136 21.18 -3.04 -9.19
C LEU A 136 19.66 -3.22 -9.27
N SER A 137 19.02 -3.38 -8.11
CA SER A 137 17.60 -3.66 -8.00
C SER A 137 16.92 -2.68 -7.04
N TYR A 138 15.70 -2.28 -7.38
CA TYR A 138 14.82 -1.51 -6.52
C TYR A 138 13.84 -2.44 -5.82
N TYR A 139 13.64 -2.22 -4.52
CA TYR A 139 12.83 -3.05 -3.65
C TYR A 139 11.77 -2.21 -2.94
N GLU A 140 10.59 -2.79 -2.81
CA GLU A 140 9.51 -2.30 -1.96
C GLU A 140 8.94 -3.45 -1.15
N PHE A 141 8.94 -3.29 0.17
CA PHE A 141 8.33 -4.20 1.13
C PHE A 141 7.01 -3.62 1.59
N ASP A 142 5.94 -4.40 1.43
CA ASP A 142 4.58 -4.07 1.83
C ASP A 142 4.17 -4.95 3.01
N LEU A 143 3.90 -4.32 4.16
CA LEU A 143 3.30 -4.95 5.32
C LEU A 143 1.83 -4.54 5.43
N ARG A 144 0.93 -5.44 5.05
CA ARG A 144 -0.51 -5.18 4.97
C ARG A 144 -1.26 -5.78 6.14
N TRP A 145 -2.00 -4.95 6.87
CA TRP A 145 -2.88 -5.37 7.96
C TRP A 145 -4.29 -5.65 7.45
N GLN A 146 -4.74 -6.91 7.49
CA GLN A 146 -6.14 -7.30 7.25
C GLN A 146 -6.84 -6.62 6.05
N MET A 147 -6.10 -6.29 4.99
CA MET A 147 -6.56 -5.50 3.82
C MET A 147 -7.08 -4.09 4.12
N GLN A 148 -6.86 -3.56 5.33
CA GLN A 148 -7.31 -2.22 5.74
C GLN A 148 -6.30 -1.13 5.37
N TRP A 149 -5.01 -1.41 5.59
CA TRP A 149 -3.92 -0.48 5.34
C TRP A 149 -2.61 -1.23 5.11
N THR A 150 -1.62 -0.53 4.53
CA THR A 150 -0.30 -1.05 4.21
C THR A 150 0.77 -0.07 4.67
N ALA A 151 1.76 -0.55 5.41
CA ALA A 151 3.01 0.16 5.67
C ALA A 151 4.07 -0.29 4.66
N LYS A 152 4.95 0.63 4.25
CA LYS A 152 5.90 0.41 3.16
C LYS A 152 7.33 0.75 3.56
N ALA A 153 8.29 -0.07 3.16
CA ALA A 153 9.71 0.24 3.23
C ALA A 153 10.34 0.06 1.84
N THR A 154 11.17 1.01 1.42
CA THR A 154 11.78 0.99 0.08
C THR A 154 13.29 1.16 0.16
N TRP A 155 14.02 0.51 -0.74
CA TRP A 155 15.47 0.64 -0.87
C TRP A 155 15.95 0.24 -2.28
N SER A 156 17.21 0.53 -2.56
CA SER A 156 17.89 0.07 -3.77
C SER A 156 19.22 -0.59 -3.40
N THR A 157 19.64 -1.56 -4.19
CA THR A 157 20.96 -2.19 -4.10
C THR A 157 21.87 -1.66 -5.22
N SER A 158 23.15 -1.45 -4.90
CA SER A 158 24.18 -0.94 -5.83
C SER A 158 25.27 -1.96 -6.06
#